data_AF-A0A166F1L7-F1
#
_entry.id   AF-A0A166F1L7-F1
#
_cell.length_a   1.000
_cell.length_b   1.000
_cell.length_c   1.000
_cell.angle_alpha   90.00
_cell.angle_beta   90.00
_cell.angle_gamma   90.00
#
_symmetry.space_group_name_H-M   'P 1'
#
loop_
_entity.id
_entity.type
_entity.pdbx_description
1 polymer ?
#
loop_
_entity_poly.entity_id
_entity_poly.type
_entity_poly.pdbx_seq_one_letter_code
_entity_poly.pdbx_strand_id
1 'polypeptide(L)'
;VVSAALGIAHPEQYELSRACLKKISRDPRFSDLALQWVSAFNVVTIVANRSTPIHRDTRSGGRGIMDVLLSIGGGPHTVIEFPGMGLRLQYDSRTLVICSGHVHPHGVSVSREERVCLAFYAR
;
A
#
# COMPACT_ATOMS: atom_id res chain seq x y z
N VAL A 1 -11.69 -3.78 2.93
CA VAL A 1 -10.88 -4.81 2.24
C VAL A 1 -9.40 -4.71 2.58
N VAL A 2 -8.71 -3.60 2.28
CA VAL A 2 -7.26 -3.46 2.51
C VAL A 2 -6.82 -3.75 3.95
N SER A 3 -7.46 -3.12 4.94
CA SER A 3 -7.10 -3.36 6.35
C SER A 3 -7.39 -4.79 6.82
N ALA A 4 -8.43 -5.43 6.27
CA ALA A 4 -8.69 -6.84 6.54
C ALA A 4 -7.64 -7.75 5.90
N ALA A 5 -7.20 -7.45 4.68
CA ALA A 5 -6.12 -8.18 4.03
C ALA A 5 -4.81 -8.10 4.83
N LEU A 6 -4.49 -6.92 5.40
CA LEU A 6 -3.38 -6.78 6.35
C LEU A 6 -3.62 -7.62 7.62
N GLY A 7 -4.82 -7.59 8.19
CA GLY A 7 -5.16 -8.39 9.37
C GLY A 7 -5.01 -9.90 9.17
N ILE A 8 -5.16 -10.40 7.94
CA ILE A 8 -4.94 -11.82 7.59
C ILE A 8 -3.46 -12.10 7.33
N ALA A 9 -2.81 -11.27 6.50
CA ALA A 9 -1.44 -11.51 6.05
C ALA A 9 -0.38 -11.16 7.11
N HIS A 10 -0.65 -10.16 7.95
CA HIS A 10 0.25 -9.70 9.00
C HIS A 10 -0.53 -9.18 10.24
N PRO A 11 -1.14 -10.07 11.04
CA PRO A 11 -2.01 -9.68 12.16
C PRO A 11 -1.34 -8.75 13.19
N GLU A 12 -0.05 -8.97 13.47
CA GLU A 12 0.70 -8.16 14.43
C GLU A 12 0.78 -6.69 14.02
N GLN A 13 1.17 -6.40 12.77
CA GLN A 13 1.19 -5.06 12.22
C GLN A 13 -0.21 -4.43 12.21
N TYR A 14 -1.25 -5.19 11.88
CA TYR A 14 -2.62 -4.70 11.92
C TYR A 14 -3.00 -4.20 13.32
N GLU A 15 -2.74 -4.98 14.37
CA GLU A 15 -3.03 -4.58 15.74
C GLU A 15 -2.17 -3.40 16.21
N LEU A 16 -0.87 -3.39 15.88
CA LEU A 16 0.02 -2.27 16.16
C LEU A 16 -0.47 -0.97 15.51
N SER A 17 -0.92 -1.04 14.26
CA SER A 17 -1.38 0.13 13.52
C SER A 17 -2.71 0.65 14.09
N ARG A 18 -3.63 -0.25 14.48
CA ARG A 18 -4.86 0.13 15.19
C ARG A 18 -4.58 0.78 16.54
N ALA A 19 -3.64 0.23 17.31
CA ALA A 19 -3.25 0.80 18.59
C ALA A 19 -2.65 2.21 18.41
N CYS A 20 -1.84 2.41 17.36
CA CYS A 20 -1.31 3.72 17.01
C CYS A 20 -2.42 4.72 16.65
N LEU A 21 -3.33 4.36 15.75
CA LEU A 21 -4.46 5.21 15.35
C LEU A 21 -5.37 5.56 16.53
N LYS A 22 -5.60 4.63 17.45
CA LYS A 22 -6.35 4.89 18.70
C LYS A 22 -5.64 5.88 19.63
N LYS A 23 -4.31 5.94 19.60
CA LYS A 23 -3.57 6.97 20.34
C LYS A 23 -3.68 8.32 19.64
N ILE A 24 -3.57 8.35 18.31
CA ILE A 24 -3.74 9.56 17.50
C ILE A 24 -5.15 10.15 17.67
N SER A 25 -6.19 9.32 17.72
CA SER A 25 -7.57 9.78 17.88
C SER A 25 -7.87 10.46 19.23
N ARG A 26 -7.00 10.26 20.23
CA ARG A 26 -7.08 10.91 21.54
C ARG A 26 -6.41 12.29 21.57
N ASP A 27 -5.61 12.59 20.55
CA ASP A 27 -5.01 13.91 20.40
C ASP A 27 -6.08 14.88 19.90
N PRO A 28 -6.40 15.95 20.65
CA PRO A 28 -7.42 16.91 20.24
C PRO A 28 -7.19 17.49 18.84
N ARG A 29 -5.92 17.60 18.41
CA ARG A 29 -5.54 18.13 17.09
C ARG A 29 -5.98 17.25 15.93
N PHE A 30 -6.17 15.95 16.18
CA PHE A 30 -6.47 14.95 15.15
C PHE A 30 -7.78 14.19 15.39
N SER A 31 -8.48 14.47 16.48
CA SER A 31 -9.68 13.73 16.90
C SER A 31 -10.76 13.65 15.81
N ASP A 32 -11.12 14.77 15.18
CA ASP A 32 -12.12 14.82 14.10
C ASP A 32 -11.68 14.05 12.86
N LEU A 33 -10.41 14.17 12.46
CA LEU A 33 -9.85 13.46 11.31
C LEU A 33 -9.80 11.95 11.58
N ALA A 34 -9.44 11.56 12.80
CA ALA A 34 -9.35 10.16 13.19
C ALA A 34 -10.72 9.46 13.19
N LEU A 35 -11.82 10.18 13.45
CA LEU A 35 -13.17 9.65 13.34
C LEU A 35 -13.58 9.33 11.89
N GLN A 36 -12.99 10.03 10.91
CA GLN A 36 -13.28 9.82 9.49
C GLN A 36 -12.30 8.83 8.82
N TRP A 37 -11.20 8.52 9.50
CA TRP A 37 -10.14 7.70 8.94
C TRP A 37 -10.45 6.20 9.05
N VAL A 38 -10.71 5.57 7.90
CA VAL A 38 -11.18 4.17 7.83
C VAL A 38 -10.06 3.13 7.64
N SER A 39 -8.82 3.57 7.46
CA SER A 39 -7.69 2.68 7.14
C SER A 39 -6.89 2.33 8.38
N ALA A 40 -6.42 1.09 8.48
CA ALA A 40 -5.41 0.68 9.45
C ALA A 40 -4.03 1.33 9.20
N PHE A 41 -3.78 1.86 8.01
CA PHE A 41 -2.56 2.62 7.68
C PHE A 41 -2.80 4.10 7.95
N ASN A 42 -1.78 4.85 8.34
CA ASN A 42 -1.92 6.29 8.56
C ASN A 42 -1.67 7.13 7.29
N VAL A 43 -1.23 6.52 6.19
CA VAL A 43 -1.08 7.19 4.89
C VAL A 43 -1.74 6.39 3.77
N VAL A 44 -2.38 7.12 2.85
CA VAL A 44 -2.86 6.60 1.56
C VAL A 44 -2.39 7.55 0.46
N THR A 45 -1.77 7.00 -0.58
CA THR A 45 -1.38 7.76 -1.78
C THR A 45 -2.13 7.21 -3.00
N ILE A 46 -2.65 8.12 -3.82
CA ILE A 46 -3.32 7.79 -5.08
C ILE A 46 -2.33 8.00 -6.22
N VAL A 47 -2.10 6.95 -7.00
CA VAL A 47 -1.19 6.94 -8.15
C VAL A 47 -2.00 6.61 -9.40
N ALA A 48 -2.38 7.64 -10.17
CA ALA A 48 -3.22 7.50 -11.36
C ALA A 48 -2.39 7.53 -12.65
N ASN A 49 -2.64 6.58 -13.56
CA ASN A 49 -2.16 6.53 -14.96
C ASN A 49 -0.66 6.77 -15.20
N ARG A 50 0.17 6.57 -14.17
CA ARG A 50 1.62 6.72 -14.28
C ARG A 50 2.30 5.37 -14.18
N SER A 51 3.37 5.21 -14.95
CA SER A 51 4.37 4.21 -14.61
C SER A 51 5.08 4.60 -13.32
N THR A 52 5.61 3.57 -12.67
CA THR A 52 6.46 3.74 -11.51
C THR A 52 7.76 3.00 -11.81
N PRO A 53 8.87 3.71 -12.07
CA PRO A 53 10.18 3.09 -12.24
C PRO A 53 10.57 2.23 -11.04
N ILE A 54 11.52 1.31 -11.23
CA ILE A 54 12.04 0.51 -10.13
C ILE A 54 12.63 1.42 -9.05
N HIS A 55 12.11 1.31 -7.83
CA HIS A 55 12.55 2.10 -6.68
C HIS A 55 12.31 1.35 -5.37
N ARG A 56 12.74 1.94 -4.26
CA ARG A 56 12.39 1.54 -2.90
C ARG A 56 11.71 2.69 -2.19
N ASP A 57 10.71 2.37 -1.38
CA ASP A 57 10.04 3.33 -0.52
C ASP A 57 10.81 3.47 0.80
N THR A 58 11.96 4.13 0.75
CA THR A 58 12.85 4.27 1.92
C THR A 58 12.23 5.03 3.08
N ARG A 59 11.15 5.79 2.83
CA ARG A 59 10.36 6.52 3.82
C ARG A 59 9.05 5.81 4.21
N SER A 60 8.75 4.67 3.59
CA SER A 60 7.62 3.84 3.95
C SER A 60 8.04 2.89 5.06
N GLY A 61 7.47 3.07 6.24
CA GLY A 61 7.70 2.26 7.42
C GLY A 61 9.18 1.95 7.67
N GLY A 62 9.43 0.75 8.15
CA GLY A 62 10.76 0.16 8.26
C GLY A 62 10.75 -1.27 7.74
N ARG A 63 11.89 -1.96 7.89
CA ARG A 63 12.10 -3.32 7.33
C ARG A 63 11.07 -4.37 7.74
N GLY A 64 10.39 -4.19 8.88
CA GLY A 64 9.38 -5.12 9.41
C GLY A 64 7.93 -4.71 9.12
N ILE A 65 7.69 -3.70 8.28
CA ILE A 65 6.36 -3.19 7.98
C ILE A 65 6.02 -3.47 6.51
N MET A 66 4.82 -3.99 6.30
CA MET A 66 4.22 -4.25 5.00
C MET A 66 3.42 -3.05 4.52
N ASP A 67 3.56 -2.76 3.23
CA ASP A 67 2.72 -1.84 2.49
C ASP A 67 1.68 -2.64 1.70
N VAL A 68 0.57 -2.00 1.35
CA VAL A 68 -0.49 -2.61 0.53
C VAL A 68 -0.77 -1.76 -0.69
N LEU A 69 -0.67 -2.35 -1.87
CA LEU A 69 -0.95 -1.71 -3.15
C LEU A 69 -2.20 -2.33 -3.77
N LEU A 70 -3.28 -1.56 -3.85
CA LEU A 70 -4.52 -1.98 -4.51
C LEU A 70 -4.58 -1.37 -5.92
N SER A 71 -4.72 -2.21 -6.95
CA SER A 71 -4.95 -1.79 -8.33
C SER A 71 -6.46 -1.73 -8.62
N ILE A 72 -6.92 -0.62 -9.20
CA ILE A 72 -8.30 -0.41 -9.65
C ILE A 72 -8.26 0.06 -11.11
N GLY A 73 -8.99 -0.63 -11.98
CA GLY A 73 -8.86 -0.43 -13.43
C GLY A 73 -7.55 -0.98 -13.97
N GLY A 74 -7.18 -0.52 -15.16
CA GLY A 74 -6.06 -1.05 -15.92
C GLY A 74 -6.36 -2.37 -16.63
N GLY A 75 -5.54 -2.65 -17.63
CA GLY A 75 -5.68 -3.83 -18.48
C GLY A 75 -4.82 -5.03 -18.02
N PRO A 76 -5.02 -6.21 -18.65
CA PRO A 76 -4.31 -7.46 -18.34
C PRO A 76 -2.80 -7.40 -18.59
N HIS A 77 -2.32 -6.35 -19.26
CA HIS A 77 -0.90 -6.12 -19.54
C HIS A 77 -0.19 -5.25 -18.51
N THR A 78 -0.90 -4.77 -17.47
CA THR A 78 -0.27 -4.05 -16.37
C THR A 78 0.49 -5.05 -15.51
N VAL A 79 1.73 -4.74 -15.18
CA VAL A 79 2.64 -5.66 -14.49
C VAL A 79 3.31 -4.95 -13.33
N ILE A 80 3.41 -5.65 -12.21
CA ILE A 80 4.27 -5.27 -11.10
C ILE A 80 5.53 -6.14 -11.10
N GLU A 81 6.67 -5.52 -10.87
CA GLU A 81 7.98 -6.15 -10.93
C GLU A 81 8.70 -6.02 -9.59
N PHE A 82 9.34 -7.11 -9.17
CA PHE A 82 10.22 -7.17 -8.01
C PHE A 82 11.56 -7.79 -8.44
N PRO A 83 12.47 -6.98 -9.03
CA PRO A 83 13.70 -7.50 -9.63
C PRO A 83 14.60 -8.24 -8.62
N GLY A 84 14.64 -7.81 -7.37
CA GLY A 84 15.41 -8.49 -6.32
C GLY A 84 14.92 -9.91 -6.00
N MET A 85 13.71 -10.27 -6.43
CA MET A 85 13.12 -11.60 -6.28
C MET A 85 12.98 -12.34 -7.64
N GLY A 86 13.38 -11.70 -8.74
CA GLY A 86 13.15 -12.24 -10.08
C GLY A 86 11.67 -12.37 -10.45
N LEU A 87 10.76 -11.63 -9.79
CA LEU A 87 9.32 -11.74 -10.00
C LEU A 87 8.78 -10.66 -10.94
N ARG A 88 7.88 -11.09 -11.81
CA ARG A 88 7.11 -10.26 -12.72
C ARG A 88 5.68 -10.80 -12.78
N LEU A 89 4.74 -10.05 -12.21
CA LEU A 89 3.39 -10.53 -11.94
C LEU A 89 2.37 -9.64 -12.63
N GLN A 90 1.31 -10.26 -13.16
CA GLN A 90 0.15 -9.52 -13.68
C GLN A 90 -0.46 -8.71 -12.53
N TYR A 91 -0.70 -7.42 -12.78
CA TYR A 91 -1.17 -6.44 -11.80
C TYR A 91 -2.33 -5.62 -12.37
N ASP A 92 -3.39 -6.34 -12.72
CA ASP A 92 -4.64 -5.81 -13.27
C ASP A 92 -5.61 -5.35 -12.16
N SER A 93 -6.80 -4.94 -12.57
CA SER A 93 -7.82 -4.44 -11.65
C SER A 93 -8.20 -5.47 -10.59
N ARG A 94 -8.39 -5.00 -9.35
CA ARG A 94 -8.74 -5.79 -8.15
C ARG A 94 -7.59 -6.63 -7.58
N THR A 95 -6.38 -6.50 -8.11
CA THR A 95 -5.21 -7.14 -7.52
C THR A 95 -4.68 -6.34 -6.32
N LEU A 96 -4.43 -7.05 -5.21
CA LEU A 96 -3.76 -6.56 -4.02
C LEU A 96 -2.35 -7.13 -3.94
N VAL A 97 -1.37 -6.28 -3.69
CA VAL A 97 0.00 -6.68 -3.40
C VAL A 97 0.35 -6.24 -1.99
N ILE A 98 0.82 -7.18 -1.17
CA ILE A 98 1.27 -6.93 0.19
C ILE A 98 2.77 -7.23 0.23
N CYS A 99 3.58 -6.20 0.42
CA CYS A 99 5.04 -6.31 0.43
C CYS A 99 5.66 -5.15 1.19
N SER A 100 6.88 -5.31 1.70
CA SER A 100 7.63 -4.16 2.23
C SER A 100 8.29 -3.37 1.09
N GLY A 101 7.75 -2.20 0.75
CA GLY A 101 8.32 -1.30 -0.26
C GLY A 101 9.70 -0.76 0.13
N HIS A 102 9.99 -0.74 1.44
CA HIS A 102 11.30 -0.40 1.99
C HIS A 102 12.38 -1.44 1.62
N VAL A 103 12.04 -2.73 1.73
CA VAL A 103 13.00 -3.84 1.55
C VAL A 103 13.14 -4.21 0.08
N HIS A 104 12.02 -4.36 -0.62
CA HIS A 104 11.99 -4.92 -1.97
C HIS A 104 11.90 -3.80 -3.01
N PRO A 105 12.94 -3.63 -3.86
CA PRO A 105 12.82 -2.76 -5.02
C PRO A 105 11.68 -3.23 -5.90
N HIS A 106 10.82 -2.31 -6.31
CA HIS A 106 9.65 -2.63 -7.10
C HIS A 106 9.27 -1.50 -8.06
N GLY A 107 8.48 -1.83 -9.06
CA GLY A 107 7.92 -0.86 -10.00
C GLY A 107 6.73 -1.43 -10.73
N VAL A 108 6.02 -0.55 -11.44
CA VAL A 108 4.78 -0.89 -12.16
C VAL A 108 4.89 -0.36 -13.58
N SER A 109 4.58 -1.21 -14.55
CA SER A 109 4.56 -0.84 -15.96
C SER A 109 3.51 0.24 -16.27
N VAL A 110 3.64 0.89 -17.42
CA VAL A 110 2.57 1.75 -17.95
C VAL A 110 1.33 0.88 -18.20
N SER A 111 0.17 1.32 -17.71
CA SER A 111 -1.10 0.71 -18.11
C SER A 111 -1.56 1.29 -19.44
N ARG A 112 -2.13 0.45 -20.30
CA ARG A 112 -2.74 0.89 -21.58
C ARG A 112 -4.16 1.43 -21.41
N GLU A 113 -4.72 1.26 -20.23
CA GLU A 113 -6.08 1.63 -19.85
C GLU A 113 -6.03 2.47 -18.57
N GLU A 114 -7.14 3.14 -18.27
CA GLU A 114 -7.26 3.96 -17.07
C GLU A 114 -7.09 3.11 -15.81
N ARG A 115 -6.11 3.47 -14.99
CA ARG A 115 -5.72 2.73 -13.79
C ARG A 115 -5.37 3.68 -12.65
N VAL A 116 -5.87 3.35 -11.48
CA VAL A 116 -5.47 3.95 -10.20
C VAL A 116 -4.87 2.87 -9.30
N CYS A 117 -3.72 3.16 -8.71
CA CYS A 117 -3.21 2.43 -7.56
C CYS A 117 -3.46 3.21 -6.28
N LEU A 118 -4.04 2.55 -5.28
CA LEU A 118 -4.12 3.04 -3.92
C LEU A 118 -3.00 2.37 -3.12
N ALA A 119 -1.99 3.15 -2.74
CA ALA A 119 -0.87 2.71 -1.95
C ALA A 119 -1.10 3.06 -0.47
N PHE A 120 -1.13 2.05 0.39
CA PHE A 120 -1.36 2.18 1.82
C PHE A 120 -0.08 1.78 2.56
N TYR A 121 0.42 2.68 3.40
CA TYR A 121 1.68 2.46 4.10
C TYR A 121 1.76 3.25 5.41
N ALA A 122 2.72 2.89 6.25
CA ALA A 122 2.98 3.57 7.51
C ALA A 122 4.04 4.66 7.33
N ARG A 123 3.85 5.85 7.90
CA ARG A 123 4.88 6.92 7.89
C ARG A 123 4.78 7.86 9.08
#